data_AF-A0A2E1F481-F1
#
_entry.id   AF-A0A2E1F481-F1
#
_cell.length_a   1.000
_cell.length_b   1.000
_cell.length_c   1.000
_cell.angle_alpha   90.00
_cell.angle_beta   90.00
_cell.angle_gamma   90.00
#
_symmetry.space_group_name_H-M   'P 1'
#
loop_
_entity.id
_entity.type
_entity.pdbx_description
1 polymer ?
#
loop_
_entity_poly.entity_id
_entity_poly.type
_entity_poly.pdbx_seq_one_letter_code
_entity_poly.pdbx_strand_id
1 'polypeptide(L)'
;MNTEKIKQYIFKLKNSFLEETDENKKMLDTYINFIDGKATASEIEEANYQLKQIFKSLGLGFLVLLPFSPISIPYVMKKAKEYEIDLIPDWYKALSKDEDRLE
;
A
#
# COMPACT_ATOMS: atom_id res chain seq x y z
N MET A 1 -10.59 -1.10 19.87
CA MET A 1 -10.69 -0.02 18.86
C MET A 1 -12.01 -0.20 18.13
N ASN A 2 -12.81 0.85 17.90
CA ASN A 2 -14.14 0.74 17.27
C ASN A 2 -13.98 0.41 15.76
N THR A 3 -14.68 -0.60 15.26
CA THR A 3 -14.68 -1.04 13.85
C THR A 3 -14.97 0.08 12.87
N GLU A 4 -15.81 1.05 13.21
CA GLU A 4 -16.12 2.20 12.35
C GLU A 4 -14.92 3.15 12.17
N LYS A 5 -14.10 3.34 13.22
CA LYS A 5 -12.87 4.13 13.10
C LYS A 5 -11.85 3.43 12.20
N ILE A 6 -11.76 2.09 12.28
CA ILE A 6 -10.90 1.29 11.41
C ILE A 6 -11.33 1.46 9.94
N LYS A 7 -12.63 1.34 9.64
CA LYS A 7 -13.17 1.57 8.30
C LYS A 7 -12.84 2.97 7.77
N GLN A 8 -12.97 4.01 8.60
CA GLN A 8 -12.63 5.37 8.22
C GLN A 8 -11.15 5.53 7.85
N TYR A 9 -10.23 4.90 8.60
CA TYR A 9 -8.81 4.92 8.25
C TYR A 9 -8.51 4.15 6.97
N ILE A 10 -9.16 3.01 6.75
CA ILE A 10 -9.06 2.24 5.51
C ILE A 10 -9.55 3.08 4.31
N PHE A 11 -10.66 3.79 4.45
CA PHE A 11 -11.17 4.69 3.41
C PHE A 11 -10.22 5.86 3.11
N LYS A 12 -9.65 6.48 4.14
CA LYS A 12 -8.66 7.56 3.96
C LYS A 12 -7.40 7.07 3.26
N LEU A 13 -6.93 5.88 3.62
CA LEU A 13 -5.78 5.25 2.98
C LEU A 13 -6.07 4.96 1.51
N LYS A 14 -7.22 4.34 1.21
CA LYS A 14 -7.69 4.10 -0.16
C LYS A 14 -7.69 5.39 -0.98
N ASN A 15 -8.22 6.48 -0.43
CA ASN A 15 -8.27 7.76 -1.13
C ASN A 15 -6.88 8.34 -1.41
N SER A 16 -5.91 8.18 -0.50
CA SER A 16 -4.54 8.64 -0.75
C SER A 16 -3.85 7.85 -1.86
N PHE A 17 -4.21 6.58 -2.05
CA PHE A 17 -3.68 5.77 -3.16
C PHE A 17 -4.34 6.11 -4.50
N LEU A 18 -5.44 6.87 -4.54
CA LEU A 18 -6.03 7.34 -5.80
C LEU A 18 -5.17 8.40 -6.50
N GLU A 19 -4.25 9.04 -5.78
CA GLU A 19 -3.27 9.94 -6.38
C GLU A 19 -2.27 9.13 -7.20
N GLU A 20 -2.36 9.28 -8.52
CA GLU A 20 -1.43 8.67 -9.48
C GLU A 20 -0.11 9.46 -9.48
N THR A 21 0.87 8.94 -8.74
CA THR A 21 2.24 9.47 -8.71
C THR A 21 3.24 8.34 -8.93
N ASP A 22 4.43 8.68 -9.44
CA ASP A 22 5.50 7.70 -9.68
C ASP A 22 5.91 7.00 -8.37
N GLU A 23 5.92 7.71 -7.24
CA GLU A 23 6.26 7.15 -5.94
C GLU A 23 5.18 6.17 -5.46
N ASN A 24 3.90 6.50 -5.66
CA ASN A 24 2.79 5.60 -5.31
C ASN A 24 2.79 4.35 -6.20
N LYS A 25 3.06 4.50 -7.50
CA LYS A 25 3.22 3.36 -8.42
C LYS A 25 4.37 2.45 -7.97
N LYS A 26 5.57 3.00 -7.78
CA LYS A 26 6.76 2.25 -7.36
C LYS A 26 6.58 1.55 -6.02
N MET A 27 5.90 2.20 -5.06
CA MET A 27 5.53 1.61 -3.77
C MET A 27 4.62 0.40 -3.96
N LEU A 28 3.56 0.52 -4.76
CA LEU A 28 2.61 -0.57 -5.02
C LEU A 28 3.29 -1.74 -5.75
N ASP A 29 4.09 -1.47 -6.77
CA ASP A 29 4.88 -2.48 -7.50
C ASP A 29 5.77 -3.27 -6.56
N THR A 30 6.48 -2.57 -5.67
CA THR A 30 7.36 -3.19 -4.69
C THR A 30 6.61 -4.11 -3.73
N TYR A 31 5.41 -3.73 -3.28
CA TYR A 31 4.61 -4.58 -2.39
C TYR A 31 4.07 -5.81 -3.09
N ILE A 32 3.70 -5.72 -4.36
CA ILE A 32 3.32 -6.88 -5.18
C ILE A 32 4.52 -7.81 -5.36
N ASN A 33 5.66 -7.27 -5.78
CA ASN A 33 6.89 -8.03 -5.94
C ASN A 33 7.35 -8.69 -4.63
N PHE A 34 7.13 -8.04 -3.49
CA PHE A 34 7.42 -8.64 -2.18
C PHE A 34 6.54 -9.85 -1.88
N ILE A 35 5.23 -9.78 -2.18
CA ILE A 35 4.30 -10.91 -2.01
C ILE A 35 4.74 -12.11 -2.87
N ASP A 36 5.27 -11.84 -4.06
CA ASP A 36 5.82 -12.83 -4.99
C ASP A 36 7.25 -13.29 -4.63
N GLY A 37 7.87 -12.73 -3.59
CA GLY A 37 9.25 -13.06 -3.19
C GLY A 37 10.34 -12.49 -4.11
N LYS A 38 10.01 -11.49 -4.94
CA LYS A 38 10.87 -10.85 -5.94
C LYS A 38 11.50 -9.53 -5.48
N ALA A 39 11.00 -8.91 -4.41
CA ALA A 39 11.51 -7.62 -3.92
C ALA A 39 12.75 -7.77 -3.02
N THR A 40 13.69 -6.84 -3.16
CA THR A 40 14.87 -6.72 -2.29
C THR A 40 14.56 -5.96 -1.00
N ALA A 41 15.41 -6.13 0.01
CA ALA A 41 15.27 -5.42 1.28
C ALA A 41 15.30 -3.87 1.11
N SER A 42 16.12 -3.36 0.20
CA SER A 42 16.24 -1.93 -0.07
C SER A 42 14.98 -1.36 -0.72
N GLU A 43 14.42 -2.07 -1.70
CA GLU A 43 13.17 -1.63 -2.36
C GLU A 43 12.03 -1.60 -1.35
N ILE A 44 11.94 -2.61 -0.49
CA ILE A 44 10.94 -2.65 0.58
C ILE A 44 11.11 -1.44 1.52
N GLU A 45 12.34 -1.08 1.91
CA GLU A 45 12.60 0.09 2.74
C GLU A 45 12.11 1.40 2.08
N GLU A 46 12.38 1.58 0.79
CA GLU A 46 11.88 2.73 0.01
C GLU A 46 10.36 2.78 -0.07
N ALA A 47 9.70 1.65 -0.37
CA ALA A 47 8.24 1.57 -0.42
C ALA A 47 7.60 1.91 0.93
N ASN A 48 8.20 1.44 2.02
CA ASN A 48 7.75 1.76 3.37
C ASN A 48 7.98 3.22 3.74
N TYR A 49 9.04 3.85 3.22
CA TYR A 49 9.26 5.27 3.37
C TYR A 49 8.14 6.08 2.71
N GLN A 50 7.75 5.75 1.47
CA GLN A 50 6.66 6.44 0.77
C GLN A 50 5.33 6.29 1.51
N LEU A 51 5.00 5.07 1.91
CA LEU A 51 3.81 4.81 2.70
C LEU A 51 3.78 5.60 4.03
N LYS A 52 4.94 5.73 4.70
CA LYS A 52 5.08 6.58 5.89
C LYS A 52 4.71 8.03 5.59
N GLN A 53 5.04 8.55 4.42
CA GLN A 53 4.62 9.90 4.02
C GLN A 53 3.11 9.98 3.82
N ILE A 54 2.50 8.97 3.19
CA ILE A 54 1.04 8.85 3.05
C ILE A 54 0.35 8.83 4.42
N PHE A 55 0.85 8.05 5.38
CA PHE A 55 0.28 8.07 6.74
C PHE A 55 0.44 9.42 7.43
N LYS A 56 1.57 10.10 7.26
CA LYS A 56 1.76 11.45 7.82
C LYS A 56 0.78 12.45 7.21
N SER A 57 0.58 12.45 5.90
CA SER A 57 -0.35 13.37 5.21
C SER A 57 -1.80 13.16 5.66
N LEU A 58 -2.18 11.93 6.00
CA LEU A 58 -3.49 11.57 6.54
C LEU A 58 -3.67 11.87 8.03
N GLY A 59 -2.68 12.44 8.71
CA GLY A 59 -2.69 12.69 10.16
C GLY A 59 -2.50 11.42 11.01
N LEU A 60 -1.98 10.35 10.40
CA LEU A 60 -1.74 9.04 11.01
C LEU A 60 -0.26 8.81 11.36
N GLY A 61 0.53 9.88 11.50
CA GLY A 61 1.97 9.78 11.79
C GLY A 61 2.31 8.98 13.05
N PHE A 62 1.39 8.87 14.01
CA PHE A 62 1.55 8.04 15.21
C PHE A 62 1.62 6.53 14.89
N LEU A 63 0.97 6.07 13.82
CA LEU A 63 1.03 4.66 13.40
C LEU A 63 2.42 4.28 12.90
N VAL A 64 3.23 5.26 12.50
CA VAL A 64 4.59 5.04 12.02
C VAL A 64 5.62 4.92 13.16
N LEU A 65 5.25 5.32 14.37
CA LEU A 65 6.10 5.22 15.57
C LEU A 65 5.96 3.86 16.27
N LEU A 66 4.94 3.07 15.93
CA LEU A 66 4.71 1.77 16.56
C LEU A 66 5.81 0.76 16.13
N PRO A 67 6.31 -0.09 17.04
CA PRO A 67 7.36 -1.09 16.78
C PRO A 67 6.94 -2.24 15.83
N PHE A 68 5.88 -2.03 15.03
CA PHE A 68 5.31 -2.97 14.07
C PHE A 68 5.31 -2.46 12.60
N SER A 69 5.95 -1.32 12.29
CA SER A 69 6.29 -0.92 10.90
C SER A 69 7.66 -1.50 10.55
N PRO A 70 7.94 -2.17 9.39
CA PRO A 70 7.32 -2.10 8.07
C PRO A 70 6.67 -3.41 7.55
N ILE A 71 6.70 -4.49 8.35
CA ILE A 71 6.24 -5.83 7.95
C ILE A 71 4.70 -5.93 7.91
N SER A 72 4.00 -4.97 8.51
CA SER A 72 2.53 -4.97 8.59
C SER A 72 1.82 -4.78 7.25
N ILE A 73 2.43 -4.12 6.26
CA ILE A 73 1.70 -3.68 5.06
C ILE A 73 1.47 -4.79 4.05
N PRO A 74 2.48 -5.59 3.67
CA PRO A 74 2.24 -6.82 2.92
C PRO A 74 1.23 -7.73 3.63
N TYR A 75 1.25 -7.76 4.97
CA TYR A 75 0.28 -8.52 5.75
C TYR A 75 -1.14 -7.94 5.66
N VAL A 76 -1.30 -6.61 5.75
CA VAL A 76 -2.59 -5.91 5.57
C VAL A 76 -3.09 -6.07 4.13
N MET A 77 -2.22 -5.97 3.14
CA MET A 77 -2.51 -6.21 1.72
C MET A 77 -2.99 -7.64 1.49
N LYS A 78 -2.28 -8.63 2.06
CA LYS A 78 -2.67 -10.03 2.04
C LYS A 78 -4.03 -10.25 2.72
N LYS A 79 -4.24 -9.67 3.90
CA LYS A 79 -5.52 -9.77 4.63
C LYS A 79 -6.66 -9.05 3.93
N ALA A 80 -6.43 -7.91 3.32
CA ALA A 80 -7.44 -7.21 2.53
C ALA A 80 -7.89 -8.06 1.33
N LYS A 81 -6.96 -8.73 0.65
CA LYS A 81 -7.26 -9.73 -0.38
C LYS A 81 -8.08 -10.91 0.18
N GLU A 82 -7.72 -11.43 1.37
CA GLU A 82 -8.49 -12.48 2.06
C GLU A 82 -9.91 -12.04 2.47
N TYR A 83 -10.14 -10.75 2.72
CA TYR A 83 -11.43 -10.17 3.11
C TYR A 83 -12.17 -9.45 1.97
N GLU A 84 -11.74 -9.62 0.72
CA GLU A 84 -12.35 -8.98 -0.48
C GLU A 84 -12.40 -7.45 -0.42
N ILE A 85 -11.48 -6.83 0.33
CA ILE A 85 -11.33 -5.38 0.40
C ILE A 85 -10.31 -4.95 -0.65
N ASP A 86 -10.80 -4.22 -1.65
CA ASP A 86 -9.97 -3.73 -2.74
C ASP A 86 -9.21 -2.46 -2.35
N LEU A 87 -7.96 -2.66 -1.92
CA LEU A 87 -7.02 -1.61 -1.55
C LEU A 87 -6.22 -1.08 -2.76
N ILE A 88 -6.13 -1.84 -3.84
CA ILE A 88 -5.38 -1.44 -5.02
C ILE A 88 -6.27 -0.53 -5.87
N PRO A 89 -5.83 0.68 -6.22
CA PRO A 89 -6.64 1.61 -7.00
C PRO A 89 -6.79 1.17 -8.46
N ASP A 90 -7.89 1.54 -9.11
CA ASP A 90 -8.20 1.06 -10.47
C ASP A 90 -7.23 1.56 -11.55
N TRP A 91 -6.67 2.77 -11.38
CA TRP A 91 -5.64 3.30 -12.27
C TRP A 91 -4.40 2.39 -12.29
N TYR A 92 -4.02 1.87 -11.14
CA TYR A 92 -2.89 0.96 -11.01
C TYR A 92 -3.15 -0.38 -11.70
N LYS A 93 -4.36 -0.94 -11.53
CA LYS A 93 -4.75 -2.19 -12.22
C LYS A 93 -4.83 -2.03 -13.74
N ALA A 94 -5.18 -0.84 -14.22
CA ALA A 94 -5.19 -0.54 -15.65
C ALA A 94 -3.77 -0.52 -16.21
N LEU A 95 -2.83 0.13 -15.50
CA LEU A 95 -1.41 0.14 -15.86
C LEU A 95 -0.81 -1.27 -15.88
N SER A 96 -1.06 -2.09 -14.86
CA SER A 96 -0.51 -3.46 -14.81
C SER A 96 -1.05 -4.33 -15.95
N LYS A 97 -2.34 -4.19 -16.30
CA LYS A 97 -2.94 -4.90 -17.44
C LYS A 97 -2.35 -4.48 -18.77
N ASP A 98 -1.94 -3.23 -18.92
CA ASP A 98 -1.32 -2.76 -20.15
C ASP A 98 0.15 -3.20 -20.24
N GLU A 99 0.89 -3.28 -19.12
CA GLU A 99 2.23 -3.89 -19.08
C GLU A 99 2.19 -5.39 -19.46
N ASP A 100 1.24 -6.16 -18.89
CA ASP A 100 1.03 -7.59 -19.23
C ASP A 100 0.66 -7.83 -20.71
N ARG A 101 0.18 -6.81 -21.43
CA ARG A 101 -0.19 -6.89 -22.86
C ARG A 101 0.95 -6.53 -23.79
N LEU A 102 2.04 -5.96 -23.26
CA LEU A 102 3.20 -5.51 -24.02
C LEU A 102 4.38 -6.52 -23.95
N GLU A 103 4.29 -7.55 -23.10
CA GLU A 103 5.16 -8.74 -23.08
C GLU A 103 4.64 -9.87 -23.99
#